data_AF-A0A2N5KIS6-F1
#
_entry.id   AF-A0A2N5KIS6-F1
#
_cell.length_a   1.000
_cell.length_b   1.000
_cell.length_c   1.000
_cell.angle_alpha   90.00
_cell.angle_beta   90.00
_cell.angle_gamma   90.00
#
_symmetry.space_group_name_H-M   'P 1'
#
loop_
_entity.id
_entity.type
_entity.pdbx_description
1 polymer ?
#
loop_
_entity_poly.entity_id
_entity_poly.type
_entity_poly.pdbx_seq_one_letter_code
_entity_poly.pdbx_strand_id
1 'polypeptide(L)' 'MEGVMRISKVAKQLGVSPHYLRLLEWEGRIPPARRDFNGRIYTPFDAALLKSMGIGARPRKLKRAEEVLGEVR' A
#
# COMPACT_ATOMS: atom_id res chain seq x y z
N MET A 1 -8.66 13.55 -11.68
CA MET A 1 -9.67 12.61 -11.13
C MET A 1 -8.92 11.42 -10.54
N GLU A 2 -8.57 11.46 -9.25
CA GLU A 2 -7.94 10.29 -8.62
C GLU A 2 -9.01 9.28 -8.22
N GLY A 3 -9.17 8.25 -9.06
CA GLY A 3 -10.12 7.18 -8.83
C GLY A 3 -9.70 6.33 -7.63
N VAL A 4 -10.58 6.24 -6.65
CA VAL A 4 -10.46 5.32 -5.52
C VAL A 4 -10.35 3.87 -6.03
N MET A 5 -9.44 3.10 -5.43
CA MET A 5 -9.14 1.72 -5.82
C MET A 5 -9.42 0.75 -4.67
N ARG A 6 -9.92 -0.43 -5.01
CA ARG A 6 -10.06 -1.55 -4.07
C ARG A 6 -8.73 -2.28 -3.91
N ILE A 7 -8.59 -3.01 -2.81
CA ILE A 7 -7.37 -3.78 -2.48
C ILE A 7 -6.91 -4.71 -3.61
N SER A 8 -7.84 -5.35 -4.33
CA SER A 8 -7.50 -6.24 -5.44
C SER A 8 -6.83 -5.52 -6.61
N LYS A 9 -7.24 -4.28 -6.88
CA LYS A 9 -6.65 -3.46 -7.95
C LYS A 9 -5.25 -3.00 -7.57
N VAL A 10 -5.06 -2.55 -6.33
CA VAL A 10 -3.74 -2.14 -5.81
C VAL A 10 -2.77 -3.32 -5.75
N ALA A 11 -3.21 -4.46 -5.23
CA ALA A 11 -2.39 -5.68 -5.15
C ALA A 11 -1.89 -6.12 -6.54
N LYS A 12 -2.78 -6.08 -7.55
CA LYS A 12 -2.42 -6.36 -8.95
C LYS A 12 -1.37 -5.38 -9.49
N GLN A 13 -1.53 -4.08 -9.22
CA GLN A 13 -0.56 -3.06 -9.64
C GLN A 13 0.81 -3.25 -9.00
N LEU A 14 0.84 -3.69 -7.74
CA LEU A 14 2.08 -3.92 -6.98
C LEU A 14 2.65 -5.34 -7.18
N GLY A 15 2.01 -6.20 -7.97
CA GLY A 15 2.49 -7.58 -8.20
C GLY A 15 2.46 -8.47 -6.96
N VAL A 16 1.54 -8.22 -6.03
CA VAL A 16 1.36 -8.99 -4.78
C VAL A 16 -0.06 -9.49 -4.63
N SER A 17 -0.30 -10.38 -3.65
CA SER A 17 -1.66 -10.84 -3.36
C SER A 17 -2.40 -9.85 -2.44
N PRO A 18 -3.74 -9.73 -2.55
CA PRO A 18 -4.53 -8.95 -1.61
C PRO A 18 -4.39 -9.44 -0.15
N HIS A 19 -4.15 -10.73 0.03
CA HIS A 19 -3.89 -11.34 1.34
C HIS A 19 -2.59 -10.81 1.95
N TYR A 20 -1.54 -10.68 1.15
CA TYR A 20 -0.27 -10.13 1.61
C TYR A 20 -0.41 -8.68 2.11
N LEU A 21 -1.17 -7.84 1.39
CA LEU A 21 -1.46 -6.48 1.85
C LEU A 21 -2.23 -6.46 3.18
N ARG A 22 -3.21 -7.36 3.36
CA ARG A 22 -3.94 -7.48 4.64
C ARG A 22 -3.05 -7.91 5.81
N LEU A 23 -2.14 -8.85 5.56
CA LEU A 23 -1.19 -9.30 6.58
C LEU A 23 -0.27 -8.15 7.01
N LEU A 24 0.31 -7.42 6.05
CA LEU A 24 1.19 -6.30 6.37
C LEU A 24 0.46 -5.17 7.11
N GLU A 25 -0.79 -4.90 6.75
CA GLU A 25 -1.62 -3.93 7.46
C GLU A 25 -1.90 -4.40 8.89
N TRP A 26 -2.27 -5.67 9.06
CA TRP A 26 -2.55 -6.26 10.37
C TRP A 26 -1.31 -6.30 11.27
N GLU A 27 -0.13 -6.56 10.71
CA GLU A 27 1.17 -6.49 11.37
C GLU A 27 1.65 -5.04 11.65
N GLY A 28 0.93 -4.02 11.16
CA GLY A 28 1.32 -2.60 11.31
C GLY A 28 2.54 -2.20 10.48
N ARG A 29 2.91 -2.99 9.46
CA ARG A 29 4.09 -2.75 8.61
C ARG A 29 3.82 -1.79 7.44
N ILE A 30 2.55 -1.62 7.08
CA ILE A 30 2.08 -0.60 6.14
C ILE A 30 1.01 0.25 6.81
N PRO A 31 0.80 1.50 6.36
CA PRO A 31 -0.26 2.34 6.88
C PRO A 31 -1.64 1.68 6.76
N PRO A 32 -2.54 1.90 7.73
CA PRO A 32 -3.91 1.39 7.66
C PRO A 32 -4.62 1.98 6.43
N ALA A 33 -5.33 1.12 5.70
CA ALA A 33 -6.08 1.58 4.54
C ALA A 33 -7.29 2.41 4.97
N ARG A 34 -7.64 3.42 4.18
CA ARG A 34 -8.91 4.14 4.34
C ARG A 34 -10.08 3.19 4.10
N ARG A 35 -11.25 3.50 4.67
CA ARG A 35 -12.45 2.66 4.56
C ARG A 35 -13.66 3.45 4.10
N ASP A 36 -14.48 2.83 3.26
CA ASP A 36 -15.84 3.26 2.91
C ASP A 36 -16.86 2.19 3.35
N PHE A 37 -18.14 2.38 3.00
CA PHE A 37 -19.22 1.43 3.29
C PHE A 37 -19.00 0.02 2.71
N ASN A 38 -18.13 -0.12 1.70
CA ASN A 38 -17.78 -1.38 1.05
C ASN A 38 -16.41 -1.92 1.47
N GLY A 39 -15.74 -1.30 2.45
CA GLY A 39 -14.48 -1.75 3.02
C GLY A 39 -13.28 -0.92 2.59
N ARG A 40 -12.13 -1.57 2.36
CA ARG A 40 -10.85 -0.87 2.14
C ARG A 40 -10.80 -0.16 0.80
N ILE A 41 -10.34 1.09 0.85
CA ILE A 41 -10.14 1.97 -0.28
C ILE A 41 -8.73 2.56 -0.26
N TYR A 42 -8.16 2.72 -1.45
CA TYR A 42 -6.83 3.25 -1.68
C TYR A 42 -6.91 4.35 -2.73
N THR A 43 -6.23 5.46 -2.47
CA THR A 43 -5.96 6.50 -3.46
C THR A 43 -4.75 6.10 -4.32
N PRO A 44 -4.52 6.75 -5.47
CA PRO A 44 -3.28 6.58 -6.21
C PRO A 44 -2.04 6.96 -5.38
N PHE A 45 -2.15 7.96 -4.50
CA PHE A 45 -1.12 8.29 -3.52
C PHE A 45 -0.80 7.09 -2.59
N ASP A 46 -1.82 6.43 -2.05
CA ASP A 46 -1.60 5.25 -1.18
C ASP A 46 -0.88 4.13 -1.94
N ALA A 47 -1.25 3.89 -3.20
CA ALA A 47 -0.58 2.88 -4.03
C ALA A 47 0.89 3.26 -4.33
N ALA A 48 1.17 4.54 -4.58
CA ALA A 48 2.52 5.05 -4.78
C ALA A 48 3.37 4.92 -3.51
N LEU A 49 2.81 5.26 -2.35
CA LEU A 49 3.46 5.10 -1.04
C LEU A 49 3.83 3.63 -0.80
N LEU A 50 2.89 2.69 -0.97
CA LEU A 50 3.16 1.26 -0.81
C LEU A 50 4.28 0.78 -1.75
N LYS A 51 4.29 1.26 -3.00
CA LYS A 51 5.36 0.94 -3.94
C LYS A 51 6.72 1.47 -3.46
N SER A 52 6.79 2.71 -3.00
CA SER A 52 8.00 3.34 -2.47
C SER A 52 8.49 2.69 -1.17
N MET A 53 7.58 2.14 -0.36
CA MET A 53 7.92 1.28 0.77
C MET A 53 8.55 -0.05 0.36
N GLY A 54 8.54 -0.41 -0.93
CA GLY A 54 9.14 -1.65 -1.44
C GLY A 54 8.17 -2.82 -1.55
N ILE A 55 6.85 -2.59 -1.46
CA ILE A 55 5.86 -3.63 -1.70
C ILE A 55 5.92 -4.09 -3.16
N GLY A 56 6.16 -5.38 -3.37
CA GLY A 56 6.30 -5.97 -4.70
C GLY A 56 7.70 -5.93 -5.29
N ALA A 57 8.64 -5.23 -4.66
CA ALA A 57 10.04 -5.17 -5.11
C ALA A 57 10.83 -6.44 -4.75
N ARG A 58 11.90 -6.70 -5.53
CA ARG A 58 12.91 -7.73 -5.24
C ARG A 58 14.32 -7.10 -5.20
N PRO A 59 15.17 -7.40 -4.20
CA PRO A 59 14.88 -8.21 -3.00
C PRO A 59 13.83 -7.52 -2.10
N ARG A 60 13.11 -8.31 -1.30
CA ARG A 60 12.06 -7.79 -0.40
C ARG A 60 12.69 -6.96 0.71
N LYS A 61 12.82 -5.64 0.50
CA LYS A 61 13.16 -4.66 1.53
C LYS A 61 11.98 -3.72 1.73
N LEU A 62 11.36 -3.83 2.89
CA LEU A 62 10.21 -3.02 3.29
C LEU A 62 10.72 -1.84 4.12
N LYS A 63 10.63 -0.62 3.59
CA LYS A 63 10.87 0.62 4.34
C LYS A 63 9.64 0.95 5.19
N ARG A 64 9.82 1.67 6.30
CA ARG A 64 8.70 2.22 7.06
C ARG A 64 8.08 3.41 6.31
N ALA A 65 6.82 3.69 6.58
CA ALA A 65 6.09 4.77 5.90
C ALA A 65 6.71 6.14 6.23
N GLU A 66 7.16 6.32 7.48
CA GLU A 66 7.78 7.55 7.96
C GLU A 66 9.12 7.82 7.25
N GLU A 67 9.91 6.77 6.99
CA GLU A 67 11.17 6.89 6.25
C GLU A 67 10.89 7.34 4.81
N VAL A 68 9.91 6.74 4.14
CA VAL A 68 9.54 7.10 2.77
C VAL A 68 9.00 8.52 2.67
N LEU A 69 8.15 8.94 3.61
CA LEU A 69 7.58 10.28 3.62
C LEU A 69 8.60 11.36 4.01
N GLY A 70 9.60 11.03 4.82
CA GLY A 70 10.69 11.95 5.20
C GLY A 70 11.79 12.10 4.13
N GLU A 71 11.95 11.11 3.25
CA GLU A 71 12.86 11.17 2.09
C GLU A 71 12.31 12.04 0.94
N VAL A 72 11.00 12.31 0.91
CA VAL A 72 10.38 13.24 -0.05
C VAL A 72 10.54 14.67 0.49
N ARG A 73 11.71 15.25 0.27
CA ARG A 73 12.00 16.66 0.59
C ARG A 73 12.45 17.43 -0.65
#